data_AF-A0A1B6FA83-F1
#
_entry.id   AF-A0A1B6FA83-F1
#
_cell.length_a   1.000
_cell.length_b   1.000
_cell.length_c   1.000
_cell.angle_alpha   90.00
_cell.angle_beta   90.00
_cell.angle_gamma   90.00
#
_symmetry.space_group_name_H-M   'P 1'
#
loop_
_entity.id
_entity.type
_entity.pdbx_description
1 polymer ?
#
loop_
_entity_poly.entity_id
_entity_poly.type
_entity_poly.pdbx_seq_one_letter_code
_entity_poly.pdbx_strand_id
1 'polypeptide(L)'
;VSVAIGLAVDFSLHYAANYRMCPDNDSRESCVIHSLHIMSGPSLMAALTTAAAGAFMLPSSVLAYIQIGVFLVVVMVVSWLYSTYFLMCLLALVGPQHNFGQLSYPELRGLL
;
A
#
# COMPACT_ATOMS: atom_id res chain seq x y z
N VAL A 1 15.95 -1.94 10.00
CA VAL A 1 14.81 -1.06 10.34
C VAL A 1 14.40 -0.17 9.17
N SER A 2 15.32 0.51 8.47
CA SER A 2 14.97 1.38 7.32
C SER A 2 14.15 0.70 6.22
N VAL A 3 14.40 -0.60 5.95
CA VAL A 3 13.64 -1.40 4.98
C VAL A 3 12.17 -1.55 5.38
N ALA A 4 11.83 -1.57 6.67
CA ALA A 4 10.44 -1.68 7.11
C ALA A 4 9.60 -0.50 6.63
N ILE A 5 10.18 0.71 6.64
CA ILE A 5 9.48 1.92 6.22
C ILE A 5 9.13 1.83 4.73
N GLY A 6 10.09 1.43 3.89
CA GLY A 6 9.87 1.26 2.45
C GLY A 6 8.80 0.20 2.15
N LEU A 7 8.90 -0.97 2.79
CA LEU A 7 7.95 -2.06 2.61
C LEU A 7 6.54 -1.73 3.12
N ALA A 8 6.44 -0.96 4.22
CA ALA A 8 5.15 -0.55 4.75
C ALA A 8 4.46 0.52 3.88
N VAL A 9 5.23 1.50 3.42
CA VAL A 9 4.71 2.61 2.58
C VAL A 9 4.35 2.13 1.19
N ASP A 10 4.98 1.08 0.66
CA ASP A 10 4.69 0.55 -0.69
C ASP A 10 3.20 0.20 -0.87
N PHE A 11 2.61 -0.53 0.08
CA PHE A 11 1.18 -0.84 0.03
C PHE A 11 0.32 0.42 0.08
N SER A 12 0.58 1.31 1.03
CA SER A 12 -0.20 2.54 1.19
C SER A 12 -0.12 3.46 -0.04
N LEU A 13 1.06 3.52 -0.69
CA LEU A 13 1.26 4.29 -1.91
C LEU A 13 0.47 3.70 -3.08
N HIS A 14 0.47 2.39 -3.25
CA HIS A 14 -0.32 1.72 -4.29
C HIS A 14 -1.81 1.97 -4.14
N TYR A 15 -2.34 1.89 -2.90
CA TYR A 15 -3.73 2.24 -2.61
C TYR A 15 -4.04 3.72 -2.88
N ALA A 16 -3.19 4.64 -2.43
CA ALA A 16 -3.40 6.08 -2.62
C ALA A 16 -3.32 6.49 -4.11
N ALA A 17 -2.40 5.89 -4.87
CA ALA A 17 -2.28 6.12 -6.30
C ALA A 17 -3.51 5.63 -7.07
N ASN A 18 -4.04 4.46 -6.74
CA ASN A 18 -5.25 3.92 -7.37
C ASN A 18 -6.51 4.68 -6.98
N TYR A 19 -6.59 5.17 -5.74
CA TYR A 19 -7.66 6.08 -5.32
C TYR A 19 -7.64 7.37 -6.17
N ARG A 20 -6.47 7.96 -6.43
CA ARG A 20 -6.37 9.15 -7.30
C ARG A 20 -6.75 8.87 -8.77
N MET A 21 -6.53 7.65 -9.26
CA MET A 21 -6.85 7.28 -10.64
C MET A 21 -8.32 6.91 -10.85
N CYS A 22 -9.17 6.95 -9.82
CA CYS A 22 -10.57 6.60 -9.97
C CYS A 22 -11.30 7.60 -10.89
N PRO A 23 -12.04 7.12 -11.89
CA PRO A 23 -12.80 7.98 -12.80
C PRO A 23 -14.01 8.66 -12.15
N ASP A 24 -14.56 8.07 -11.08
CA ASP A 24 -15.73 8.59 -10.34
C ASP A 24 -15.26 9.42 -9.12
N ASN A 25 -15.09 10.72 -9.31
CA ASN A 25 -14.59 11.64 -8.27
C ASN A 25 -15.71 12.31 -7.44
N ASP A 26 -16.98 11.95 -7.68
CA ASP A 26 -18.16 12.54 -7.02
C ASP A 26 -18.38 11.95 -5.61
N SER A 27 -18.23 10.63 -5.45
CA SER A 27 -18.47 9.92 -4.18
C SER A 27 -17.18 9.28 -3.63
N ARG A 28 -16.78 9.70 -2.41
CA ARG A 28 -15.61 9.14 -1.69
C ARG A 28 -15.68 7.63 -1.58
N GLU A 29 -16.85 7.13 -1.18
CA GLU A 29 -17.06 5.70 -0.93
C GLU A 29 -16.88 4.87 -2.20
N SER A 30 -17.40 5.32 -3.34
CA SER A 30 -17.24 4.62 -4.63
C SER A 30 -15.77 4.55 -5.04
N CYS A 31 -15.03 5.63 -4.82
CA CYS A 31 -13.59 5.70 -5.11
C CYS A 31 -12.76 4.79 -4.18
N VAL A 32 -13.09 4.75 -2.88
CA VAL A 32 -12.49 3.81 -1.92
C VAL A 32 -12.77 2.36 -2.34
N ILE A 33 -14.04 2.02 -2.61
CA ILE A 33 -14.46 0.66 -3.00
C ILE A 33 -13.75 0.23 -4.29
N HIS A 34 -13.66 1.10 -5.28
CA HIS A 34 -12.97 0.83 -6.54
C HIS A 34 -11.48 0.57 -6.32
N SER A 35 -10.80 1.44 -5.56
CA SER A 35 -9.37 1.29 -5.24
C SER A 35 -9.09 0.01 -4.45
N LEU A 36 -9.98 -0.36 -3.52
CA LEU A 36 -9.88 -1.58 -2.73
C LEU A 36 -10.06 -2.82 -3.60
N HIS A 37 -11.05 -2.81 -4.50
CA HIS A 37 -11.32 -3.94 -5.39
C HIS A 37 -10.13 -4.23 -6.32
N ILE A 38 -9.51 -3.19 -6.87
CA ILE A 38 -8.36 -3.35 -7.78
C ILE A 38 -7.08 -3.73 -7.02
N MET A 39 -6.83 -3.12 -5.86
CA MET A 39 -5.54 -3.24 -5.19
C MET A 39 -5.46 -4.38 -4.16
N SER A 40 -6.60 -4.81 -3.59
CA SER A 40 -6.61 -5.87 -2.55
C SER A 40 -6.04 -7.20 -3.03
N GLY A 41 -6.34 -7.61 -4.28
CA GLY A 41 -5.82 -8.85 -4.86
C GLY A 41 -4.30 -8.84 -5.01
N PRO A 42 -3.73 -7.91 -5.80
CA PRO A 42 -2.29 -7.78 -5.97
C PRO A 42 -1.53 -7.58 -4.65
N SER A 43 -2.05 -6.74 -3.75
CA SER A 43 -1.43 -6.45 -2.45
C SER A 43 -1.39 -7.69 -1.55
N LEU A 44 -2.49 -8.47 -1.50
CA LEU A 44 -2.54 -9.72 -0.73
C LEU A 44 -1.54 -10.74 -1.29
N MET A 45 -1.45 -10.89 -2.61
CA MET A 45 -0.49 -11.82 -3.23
C MET A 45 0.96 -11.42 -2.93
N ALA A 46 1.28 -10.13 -3.01
CA ALA A 46 2.62 -9.61 -2.68
C ALA A 46 2.96 -9.83 -1.19
N ALA A 47 2.03 -9.53 -0.28
CA ALA A 47 2.22 -9.76 1.15
C ALA A 47 2.38 -11.26 1.46
N LEU A 48 1.54 -12.12 0.87
CA LEU A 48 1.54 -13.56 1.10
C LEU A 48 2.81 -14.23 0.55
N THR A 49 3.22 -13.89 -0.66
CA THR A 49 4.46 -14.44 -1.27
C THR A 49 5.70 -14.02 -0.49
N THR A 50 5.76 -12.76 -0.04
CA THR A 50 6.91 -12.27 0.73
C THR A 50 6.93 -12.83 2.16
N ALA A 51 5.77 -12.96 2.80
CA ALA A 51 5.66 -13.64 4.09
C ALA A 51 6.01 -15.13 3.96
N ALA A 52 5.55 -15.82 2.92
CA ALA A 52 5.89 -17.22 2.66
C ALA A 52 7.40 -17.39 2.42
N ALA A 53 8.03 -16.50 1.64
CA ALA A 53 9.46 -16.48 1.44
C ALA A 53 10.22 -16.26 2.77
N GLY A 54 9.76 -15.31 3.59
CA GLY A 54 10.31 -15.07 4.93
C GLY A 54 10.14 -16.26 5.87
N ALA A 55 9.01 -16.97 5.80
CA ALA A 55 8.76 -18.18 6.58
C ALA A 55 9.65 -19.35 6.14
N PHE A 56 9.89 -19.51 4.84
CA PHE A 56 10.82 -20.53 4.31
C PHE A 56 12.29 -20.28 4.68
N MET A 57 12.64 -19.07 5.14
CA MET A 57 13.98 -18.77 5.66
C MET A 57 14.17 -19.16 7.14
N LEU A 58 13.09 -19.48 7.87
CA LEU A 58 13.12 -19.87 9.28
C LEU A 58 13.80 -21.22 9.61
N PRO A 59 13.77 -22.29 8.77
CA PRO A 59 14.44 -23.55 9.07
C PRO A 59 15.97 -23.52 8.80
N SER A 60 16.55 -22.34 8.55
CA SER A 60 17.99 -22.21 8.31
C SER A 60 18.79 -22.25 9.62
N SER A 61 19.96 -22.90 9.59
CA SER A 61 20.89 -23.01 10.71
C SER A 61 21.71 -21.73 10.99
N VAL A 62 21.58 -20.69 10.16
CA VAL A 62 22.27 -19.40 10.36
C VAL A 62 21.32 -18.38 10.97
N LEU A 63 21.69 -17.86 12.15
CA LEU A 63 20.87 -16.94 12.97
C LEU A 63 20.39 -15.68 12.21
N ALA A 64 21.21 -15.19 11.27
CA ALA A 64 20.88 -14.02 10.45
C ALA A 64 19.66 -14.23 9.55
N TYR A 65 19.45 -15.43 8.99
CA TYR A 65 18.31 -15.71 8.12
C TYR A 65 16.99 -15.77 8.90
N ILE A 66 17.01 -16.31 10.12
CA ILE A 66 15.85 -16.35 11.00
C ILE A 66 15.41 -14.93 11.37
N GLN A 67 16.36 -14.07 11.72
CA GLN A 67 16.06 -12.68 12.11
C GLN A 67 15.45 -11.87 10.95
N ILE A 68 15.98 -12.03 9.73
CA ILE A 68 15.43 -11.38 8.53
C ILE A 68 14.06 -11.98 8.17
N GLY A 69 13.89 -13.31 8.26
CA GLY A 69 12.64 -13.99 7.96
C GLY A 69 11.49 -13.55 8.86
N VAL A 70 11.70 -13.54 10.19
CA VAL A 70 10.70 -13.06 11.16
C VAL A 70 10.37 -11.58 10.91
N PHE A 71 11.38 -10.75 10.67
CA PHE A 71 11.18 -9.33 10.36
C PHE A 71 10.31 -9.12 9.12
N LEU A 72 10.58 -9.85 8.04
CA LEU A 72 9.81 -9.75 6.79
C LEU A 72 8.36 -10.22 6.98
N VAL A 73 8.14 -11.34 7.66
CA VAL A 73 6.79 -11.86 7.93
C VAL A 73 5.97 -10.85 8.73
N VAL A 74 6.53 -10.32 9.83
CA VAL A 74 5.83 -9.38 10.70
C VAL A 74 5.54 -8.08 9.97
N VAL A 75 6.53 -7.50 9.28
CA VAL A 75 6.34 -6.23 8.56
C VAL A 75 5.31 -6.38 7.45
N MET A 76 5.33 -7.47 6.68
CA MET A 76 4.38 -7.68 5.57
C MET A 76 2.94 -7.82 6.06
N VAL A 77 2.70 -8.65 7.07
CA VAL A 77 1.35 -8.89 7.59
C VAL A 77 0.78 -7.64 8.26
N VAL A 78 1.57 -7.00 9.14
CA VAL A 78 1.11 -5.80 9.87
C VAL A 78 0.86 -4.64 8.90
N SER A 79 1.76 -4.41 7.94
CA SER A 79 1.63 -3.33 6.97
C SER A 79 0.44 -3.53 6.05
N TRP A 80 0.21 -4.76 5.60
CA TRP A 80 -0.95 -5.08 4.76
C TRP A 80 -2.28 -4.85 5.50
N LEU A 81 -2.38 -5.29 6.77
CA LEU A 81 -3.57 -5.05 7.60
C LEU A 81 -3.79 -3.55 7.83
N TYR A 82 -2.75 -2.80 8.21
CA TYR A 82 -2.87 -1.35 8.39
C TYR A 82 -3.27 -0.64 7.09
N SER A 83 -2.65 -0.98 5.97
CA SER A 83 -2.97 -0.34 4.69
C SER A 83 -4.37 -0.70 4.17
N THR A 84 -4.90 -1.88 4.49
CA THR A 84 -6.22 -2.29 3.99
C THR A 84 -7.35 -1.76 4.87
N TYR A 85 -7.20 -1.82 6.21
CA TYR A 85 -8.28 -1.41 7.12
C TYR A 85 -8.15 0.05 7.54
N PHE A 86 -7.01 0.46 8.09
CA PHE A 86 -6.84 1.79 8.65
C PHE A 86 -6.86 2.87 7.57
N LEU A 87 -6.10 2.68 6.49
CA LEU A 87 -6.01 3.66 5.40
C LEU A 87 -7.35 3.77 4.66
N MET A 88 -8.02 2.66 4.32
CA MET A 88 -9.32 2.73 3.61
C MET A 88 -10.41 3.37 4.45
N CYS A 89 -10.48 3.11 5.76
CA CYS A 89 -11.39 3.83 6.66
C CYS A 89 -11.06 5.32 6.72
N LEU A 90 -9.78 5.69 6.72
CA LEU A 90 -9.35 7.08 6.73
C LEU A 90 -9.70 7.80 5.42
N LEU A 91 -9.54 7.14 4.27
CA LEU A 91 -9.97 7.68 2.97
C LEU A 91 -11.49 7.73 2.84
N ALA A 92 -12.24 6.81 3.46
CA ALA A 92 -13.70 6.89 3.47
C ALA A 92 -14.20 8.10 4.27
N LEU A 93 -13.58 8.40 5.42
CA LEU A 93 -13.98 9.50 6.31
C LEU A 93 -13.45 10.88 5.84
N VAL A 94 -12.18 10.94 5.44
CA VAL A 94 -11.44 12.19 5.18
C VAL A 94 -10.89 12.26 3.75
N GLY A 95 -11.33 11.37 2.85
CA GLY A 95 -10.87 11.33 1.47
C GLY A 95 -11.12 12.65 0.75
N PRO A 96 -10.14 13.21 0.01
CA PRO A 96 -10.35 14.41 -0.77
C PRO A 96 -11.43 14.15 -1.81
N GLN A 97 -12.36 15.11 -1.93
CA GLN A 97 -13.39 15.15 -2.96
C GLN A 97 -13.05 16.24 -3.96
N HIS A 98 -13.36 16.05 -5.25
CA HIS A 98 -13.25 17.10 -6.27
C HIS A 98 -11.82 17.69 -6.46
N ASN A 99 -10.79 16.85 -6.53
CA ASN A 99 -9.39 17.29 -6.74
C ASN A 99 -8.90 18.34 -5.74
N PHE A 100 -9.42 18.34 -4.50
CA PHE A 100 -9.00 19.25 -3.46
C PHE A 100 -7.51 19.02 -3.12
N GLY A 101 -6.66 20.04 -3.30
CA GLY A 101 -5.22 19.95 -3.05
C GLY A 101 -4.37 19.38 -4.18
N GLN A 102 -4.93 19.18 -5.38
CA GLN A 102 -4.12 18.80 -6.55
C GLN A 102 -3.25 19.97 -7.00
N LEU A 103 -1.94 19.87 -6.78
CA LEU A 103 -0.95 20.79 -7.34
C LEU A 103 -0.87 20.58 -8.86
N SER A 104 -1.71 21.30 -9.61
CA SER A 104 -1.53 21.47 -11.05
C SER A 104 -0.42 22.49 -11.27
N TYR A 105 0.73 22.06 -11.76
CA TYR A 105 1.79 22.94 -12.27
C TYR A 105 1.63 23.07 -13.80
N PRO A 106 0.94 24.11 -14.30
CA PRO A 106 0.75 24.31 -15.74
C PRO A 106 2.03 24.69 -16.49
N GLU A 107 3.01 25.27 -15.82
CA GLU A 107 4.20 25.89 -16.44
C GLU A 107 5.25 24.90 -16.99
N LEU A 108 5.18 23.60 -16.66
CA LEU A 108 6.16 22.60 -17.14
C LEU A 108 5.71 21.83 -18.39
N ARG A 109 4.50 22.08 -18.90
CA ARG A 109 3.92 21.33 -20.03
C ARG A 109 4.27 21.91 -21.41
N GLY A 110 4.81 23.13 -21.47
CA GLY A 110 5.23 23.78 -22.72
C GLY A 110 6.70 23.60 -23.09
N LEU A 111 7.49 22.89 -22.27
CA LEU A 111 8.95 22.76 -22.39
C LEU A 111 9.43 21.31 -22.65
N LEU A 112 8.50 20.35 -22.73
CA LEU A 112 8.70 18.99 -23.25
C LEU A 112 7.89 18.85 -24.55
#